data_AF-A0A8R7V6I8-F1
#
_entry.id   AF-A0A8R7V6I8-F1
#
_cell.length_a   1.000
_cell.length_b   1.000
_cell.length_c   1.000
_cell.angle_alpha   90.00
_cell.angle_beta   90.00
_cell.angle_gamma   90.00
#
_symmetry.space_group_name_H-M   'P 1'
#
loop_
_entity.id
_entity.type
_entity.pdbx_description
1 polymer ?
#
loop_
_entity_poly.entity_id
_entity_poly.type
_entity_poly.pdbx_seq_one_letter_code
_entity_poly.pdbx_strand_id
1 'polypeptide(L)'
;FWKKEVSVSLRDKNKNLIDVLIGNGANNIWRFTGLYGEPKWADKHLTWQRLRELKSVCDMSWAVIGDMNDIMFSFEKEGGNPRPGHFMAAFRDAV
;
A
#
# COMPACT_ATOMS: atom_id res chain seq x y z
N PHE A 1 -11.98 -10.93 19.91
CA PHE A 1 -10.89 -11.91 20.16
C PHE A 1 -10.34 -12.40 18.83
N TRP A 2 -9.03 -12.71 18.77
CA TRP A 2 -8.38 -13.29 17.60
C TRP A 2 -8.92 -14.69 17.27
N LYS A 3 -9.09 -15.01 15.99
CA LYS A 3 -9.53 -16.34 15.51
C LYS A 3 -8.33 -17.26 15.38
N LYS A 4 -8.34 -18.40 16.10
CA LYS A 4 -7.23 -19.37 16.09
C LYS A 4 -7.01 -20.00 14.73
N GLU A 5 -8.04 -19.99 13.89
CA GLU A 5 -8.01 -20.51 12.54
C GLU A 5 -7.29 -19.56 11.57
N VAL A 6 -7.04 -18.30 11.92
CA VAL A 6 -6.34 -17.36 11.03
C VAL A 6 -4.86 -17.35 11.36
N SER A 7 -4.04 -17.87 10.44
CA SER A 7 -2.59 -17.72 10.52
C SER A 7 -2.15 -16.44 9.82
N VAL A 8 -1.17 -15.75 10.42
CA VAL A 8 -0.51 -14.57 9.86
C VAL A 8 0.98 -14.85 9.82
N SER A 9 1.58 -14.74 8.64
CA SER A 9 3.02 -14.95 8.44
C SER A 9 3.66 -13.69 7.85
N LEU A 10 4.74 -13.24 8.49
CA LEU A 10 5.49 -12.07 8.06
C LEU A 10 6.28 -12.39 6.78
N ARG A 11 6.14 -11.54 5.75
CA ARG A 11 6.98 -11.60 4.55
C ARG A 11 8.12 -10.60 4.59
N ASP A 12 7.78 -9.34 4.88
CA ASP A 12 8.75 -8.25 4.92
C ASP A 12 8.26 -7.14 5.85
N LYS A 13 9.19 -6.38 6.39
CA LYS A 13 8.88 -5.17 7.16
C LYS A 13 10.02 -4.18 7.10
N ASN A 14 9.67 -2.91 7.16
CA ASN A 14 10.59 -1.82 7.43
C ASN A 14 9.87 -0.71 8.20
N LYS A 15 10.49 0.47 8.33
CA LYS A 15 9.92 1.59 9.10
C LYS A 15 8.58 2.10 8.56
N ASN A 16 8.29 1.89 7.27
CA ASN A 16 7.10 2.39 6.56
C ASN A 16 6.16 1.27 6.11
N LEU A 17 6.48 0.01 6.35
CA LEU A 17 5.79 -1.11 5.73
C LEU A 17 5.79 -2.35 6.60
N ILE A 18 4.66 -3.05 6.62
CA ILE A 18 4.54 -4.41 7.14
C ILE A 18 3.76 -5.21 6.09
N ASP A 19 4.38 -6.26 5.56
CA ASP A 19 3.79 -7.14 4.56
C ASP A 19 3.62 -8.55 5.12
N VAL A 20 2.41 -9.10 5.05
CA VAL A 20 2.06 -10.39 5.64
C VAL A 20 1.18 -11.21 4.72
N LEU A 21 1.25 -12.54 4.86
CA LEU A 21 0.26 -13.46 4.31
C LEU A 21 -0.71 -13.87 5.41
N ILE A 22 -1.99 -13.87 5.08
CA ILE A 22 -3.09 -14.18 5.98
C ILE A 22 -3.89 -15.34 5.39
N GLY A 23 -4.15 -16.39 6.16
CA GLY A 23 -4.93 -17.54 5.69
C GLY A 23 -4.91 -18.73 6.63
N ASN A 24 -5.60 -19.80 6.26
CA ASN A 24 -5.66 -21.06 7.03
C ASN A 24 -5.35 -22.28 6.15
N GLY A 25 -4.14 -22.34 5.58
CA GLY A 25 -3.72 -23.39 4.64
C GLY A 25 -3.80 -22.98 3.17
N ALA A 26 -3.61 -23.95 2.25
CA ALA A 26 -3.25 -23.69 0.85
C ALA A 26 -4.30 -22.94 0.00
N ASN A 27 -5.59 -23.04 0.31
CA ASN A 27 -6.66 -22.60 -0.61
C ASN A 27 -7.27 -21.23 -0.28
N ASN A 28 -6.80 -20.52 0.75
CA ASN A 28 -7.37 -19.21 1.11
C ASN A 28 -6.32 -18.25 1.71
N ILE A 29 -5.15 -18.19 1.07
CA ILE A 29 -4.08 -17.25 1.44
C ILE A 29 -4.28 -15.96 0.64
N TRP A 30 -4.35 -14.85 1.35
CA TRP A 30 -4.33 -13.52 0.76
C TRP A 30 -3.24 -12.68 1.41
N ARG A 31 -2.89 -11.58 0.77
CA ARG A 31 -1.80 -10.72 1.20
C ARG A 31 -2.34 -9.43 1.78
N PHE A 32 -1.76 -9.00 2.88
CA PHE A 32 -2.03 -7.71 3.48
C PHE A 32 -0.73 -6.92 3.60
N THR A 33 -0.76 -5.66 3.16
CA THR A 33 0.33 -4.71 3.39
C THR A 33 -0.19 -3.50 4.14
N GLY A 34 0.35 -3.29 5.34
CA GLY A 34 0.27 -2.01 6.02
C GLY A 34 1.34 -1.07 5.47
N LEU A 35 0.97 0.11 4.98
CA LEU A 35 1.92 1.07 4.40
C LEU A 35 1.74 2.48 4.97
N TYR A 36 2.86 3.11 5.34
CA TYR A 36 2.96 4.52 5.70
C TYR A 36 3.81 5.23 4.64
N GLY A 37 3.16 5.96 3.73
CA GLY A 37 3.81 6.64 2.61
C GLY A 37 4.74 7.76 3.07
N GLU A 38 5.68 8.13 2.20
CA GLU A 38 6.65 9.19 2.47
C GLU A 38 5.94 10.54 2.66
N PRO A 39 6.21 11.31 3.72
CA PRO A 39 5.53 12.59 3.96
C PRO A 39 6.02 13.70 3.03
N LYS A 40 7.28 13.61 2.56
CA LYS A 40 7.91 14.63 1.71
C LYS A 40 7.53 14.45 0.25
N TRP A 41 7.26 15.56 -0.42
CA TRP A 41 6.88 15.56 -1.84
C TRP A 41 7.99 15.02 -2.74
N ALA A 42 9.24 15.37 -2.45
CA ALA A 42 10.41 14.89 -3.19
C ALA A 42 10.53 13.36 -3.16
N ASP A 43 10.04 12.72 -2.10
CA ASP A 43 10.25 11.29 -1.81
C ASP A 43 9.04 10.42 -2.18
N LYS A 44 7.95 11.01 -2.70
CA LYS A 44 6.73 10.26 -3.08
C LYS A 44 6.98 9.15 -4.09
N HIS A 45 7.91 9.38 -5.00
CA HIS A 45 8.32 8.38 -5.98
C HIS A 45 8.82 7.07 -5.33
N LEU A 46 9.40 7.12 -4.14
CA LEU A 46 9.83 5.95 -3.38
C LEU A 46 8.62 5.12 -2.91
N THR A 47 7.56 5.79 -2.45
CA THR A 47 6.31 5.11 -2.07
C THR A 47 5.68 4.41 -3.28
N TRP A 48 5.61 5.10 -4.42
CA TRP A 48 5.04 4.53 -5.64
C TRP A 48 5.88 3.38 -6.20
N GLN A 49 7.21 3.52 -6.19
CA GLN A 49 8.11 2.44 -6.57
C GLN A 49 7.89 1.22 -5.68
N ARG A 50 7.74 1.44 -4.36
CA ARG A 50 7.49 0.34 -3.43
C ARG A 50 6.16 -0.36 -3.70
N LEU A 51 5.09 0.37 -3.99
CA LEU A 51 3.81 -0.22 -4.37
C LEU A 51 3.93 -1.07 -5.65
N ARG A 52 4.66 -0.58 -6.67
CA ARG A 52 4.93 -1.34 -7.91
C ARG A 52 5.74 -2.61 -7.65
N GLU A 53 6.79 -2.52 -6.84
CA GLU A 53 7.59 -3.67 -6.43
C GLU A 53 6.71 -4.71 -5.74
N LEU A 54 5.90 -4.29 -4.76
CA LEU A 54 4.99 -5.19 -4.05
C LEU A 54 3.99 -5.84 -5.00
N LYS A 55 3.36 -5.07 -5.91
CA LYS A 55 2.41 -5.57 -6.89
C LYS A 55 3.01 -6.65 -7.80
N SER A 56 4.30 -6.52 -8.13
CA SER A 56 5.01 -7.47 -9.01
C SER A 56 5.32 -8.84 -8.37
N VAL A 57 5.19 -8.98 -7.04
CA VAL A 57 5.65 -10.19 -6.32
C VAL A 57 4.75 -11.41 -6.57
N CYS A 58 3.42 -11.24 -6.69
CA CYS A 58 2.50 -12.35 -7.00
C CYS A 58 1.07 -11.88 -7.35
N ASP A 59 0.32 -12.77 -8.00
CA ASP A 59 -1.09 -12.58 -8.37
C ASP A 59 -2.11 -12.96 -7.27
N MET A 60 -1.71 -13.03 -6.00
CA MET A 60 -2.66 -13.29 -4.90
C MET A 60 -3.56 -12.08 -4.64
N SER A 61 -4.78 -12.32 -4.14
CA SER A 61 -5.64 -11.27 -3.61
C SER A 61 -4.85 -10.43 -2.60
N TRP A 62 -4.76 -9.13 -2.84
CA TRP A 62 -3.87 -8.22 -2.11
C TRP A 62 -4.64 -6.99 -1.64
N ALA A 63 -4.59 -6.73 -0.34
CA ALA A 63 -5.11 -5.51 0.25
C ALA A 63 -3.95 -4.67 0.79
N VAL A 64 -3.93 -3.39 0.42
CA VAL A 64 -3.01 -2.40 0.96
C VAL A 64 -3.81 -1.38 1.74
N ILE A 65 -3.42 -1.15 2.99
CA ILE A 65 -4.09 -0.20 3.88
C ILE A 65 -3.04 0.64 4.60
N GLY A 66 -3.34 1.92 4.79
CA GLY A 66 -2.59 2.81 5.66
C GLY A 66 -2.70 4.26 5.20
N ASP A 67 -1.74 5.08 5.64
CA ASP A 67 -1.67 6.48 5.29
C ASP A 67 -0.65 6.66 4.15
N MET A 68 -1.16 6.87 2.93
CA MET A 68 -0.33 7.06 1.74
C MET A 68 0.27 8.47 1.66
N ASN A 69 -0.26 9.42 2.44
CA ASN A 69 0.03 10.86 2.34
C ASN A 69 -0.12 11.42 0.90
N ASP A 70 -0.90 10.76 0.04
CA ASP A 70 -1.11 11.12 -1.36
C ASP A 70 -2.60 11.06 -1.71
N ILE A 71 -2.98 11.78 -2.76
CA ILE A 71 -4.33 11.81 -3.30
C ILE A 71 -4.31 11.27 -4.73
N MET A 72 -5.31 10.49 -5.11
CA MET A 72 -5.53 10.00 -6.46
C MET A 72 -6.27 11.01 -7.32
N PHE A 73 -7.07 11.89 -6.71
CA PHE A 73 -7.92 12.84 -7.39
C PHE A 73 -7.92 14.20 -6.69
N SER A 74 -8.05 15.27 -7.48
CA SER A 74 -8.05 16.63 -6.95
C SER A 74 -9.18 16.90 -5.96
N PHE A 75 -10.32 16.21 -6.09
CA PHE A 75 -11.49 16.41 -5.22
C PHE A 75 -11.33 15.80 -3.83
N GLU A 76 -10.34 14.94 -3.60
CA GLU A 76 -10.01 14.43 -2.26
C GLU A 76 -9.37 15.50 -1.38
N LYS A 77 -8.90 16.59 -2.00
CA LYS A 77 -8.26 17.70 -1.32
C LYS A 77 -9.24 18.83 -1.05
N GLU A 78 -9.42 19.14 0.22
CA GLU A 78 -10.13 20.34 0.67
C GLU A 78 -9.12 21.46 0.96
N GLY A 79 -9.17 22.52 0.15
CA GLY A 79 -8.35 23.73 0.33
C GLY A 79 -6.84 23.59 0.04
N GLY A 80 -6.12 24.70 0.19
CA GLY A 80 -4.69 24.80 -0.14
C GLY A 80 -4.39 24.73 -1.64
N ASN A 81 -3.10 24.61 -1.98
CA ASN A 81 -2.69 24.57 -3.39
C ASN A 81 -3.11 23.25 -4.06
N PRO A 82 -3.63 23.29 -5.30
CA PRO A 82 -3.94 22.10 -6.07
C PRO A 82 -2.73 21.18 -6.20
N ARG A 83 -2.96 19.86 -6.14
CA ARG A 83 -1.90 18.89 -6.42
C ARG A 83 -1.61 18.87 -7.93
N PRO A 84 -0.35 18.90 -8.37
CA PRO A 84 -0.04 18.79 -9.79
C PRO A 84 -0.54 17.45 -10.35
N GLY A 85 -1.18 17.50 -11.53
CA GLY A 85 -1.83 16.33 -12.15
C GLY A 85 -0.93 15.11 -12.32
N HIS A 86 0.36 15.33 -12.60
CA HIS A 86 1.32 14.25 -12.80
C HIS A 86 1.62 13.45 -11.52
N PHE A 87 1.56 14.05 -10.33
CA PHE A 87 1.70 13.31 -9.07
C PHE A 87 0.52 12.37 -8.84
N MET A 88 -0.70 12.85 -9.10
CA MET A 88 -1.91 12.04 -8.96
C MET A 88 -1.95 10.92 -10.00
N ALA A 89 -1.53 11.19 -11.24
CA ALA A 89 -1.39 10.17 -12.28
C ALA A 89 -0.38 9.09 -11.87
N ALA A 90 0.82 9.49 -11.44
CA ALA A 90 1.86 8.55 -11.03
C ALA A 90 1.46 7.70 -9.82
N PHE A 91 0.65 8.25 -8.90
CA PHE A 91 0.11 7.48 -7.78
C PHE A 91 -0.95 6.47 -8.25
N ARG A 92 -1.88 6.87 -9.13
CA ARG A 92 -2.87 5.94 -9.71
C ARG A 92 -2.21 4.79 -10.48
N ASP A 93 -1.13 5.06 -11.20
CA ASP A 93 -0.38 4.03 -11.94
C ASP A 93 0.36 3.05 -11.02
N ALA A 94 0.61 3.44 -9.76
CA ALA A 94 1.33 2.62 -8.80
C ALA A 94 0.45 1.61 -8.03
N VAL A 95 -0.87 1.84 -8.00
CA VAL A 95 -1.84 1.02 -7.27
C VAL A 95 -2.43 -0.06 -8.18
#